data_AF-A0A1H1J8V5-F1
#
_entry.id   AF-A0A1H1J8V5-F1
#
_cell.length_a   1.000
_cell.length_b   1.000
_cell.length_c   1.000
_cell.angle_alpha   90.00
_cell.angle_beta   90.00
_cell.angle_gamma   90.00
#
_symmetry.space_group_name_H-M   'P 1'
#
loop_
_entity.id
_entity.type
_entity.pdbx_description
1 polymer ?
#
loop_
_entity_poly.entity_id
_entity_poly.type
_entity_poly.pdbx_seq_one_letter_code
_entity_poly.pdbx_strand_id
1 'polypeptide(L)'
;MQTYHLFISHSWNYSDAHDRLIKLLTAHPTFTFKNFSVPPHNPIVGAQTDKQLELAIENKIRPCSAVLIMAGMYSAYSKWINKEIEIAKRMGKVIIAIKPFGAERISTVVRDAAHAECAWNTNSIVSAIRQHTAV
;
A
#
# COMPACT_ATOMS: atom_id res chain seq x y z
N MET A 1 8.68 8.66 -19.47
CA MET A 1 7.60 8.41 -18.48
C MET A 1 8.22 7.76 -17.27
N GLN A 2 7.97 8.29 -16.07
CA GLN A 2 8.47 7.70 -14.83
C GLN A 2 7.61 6.51 -14.41
N THR A 3 8.24 5.43 -13.97
CA THR A 3 7.55 4.23 -13.47
C THR A 3 7.70 4.16 -11.95
N TYR A 4 6.58 4.23 -11.24
CA TYR A 4 6.57 4.10 -9.77
C TYR A 4 6.51 2.64 -9.37
N HIS A 5 7.34 2.21 -8.43
CA HIS A 5 7.23 0.88 -7.85
C HIS A 5 6.37 1.00 -6.58
N LEU A 6 5.22 0.33 -6.54
CA LEU A 6 4.25 0.51 -5.46
C LEU A 6 4.01 -0.81 -4.74
N PHE A 7 4.13 -0.77 -3.42
CA PHE A 7 3.64 -1.85 -2.58
C PHE A 7 2.23 -1.48 -2.09
N ILE A 8 1.23 -2.26 -2.51
CA ILE A 8 -0.17 -2.01 -2.15
C ILE A 8 -0.57 -2.96 -1.01
N SER A 9 -0.55 -2.42 0.20
CA SER A 9 -0.97 -3.09 1.43
C SER A 9 -2.49 -3.23 1.47
N HIS A 10 -2.95 -4.46 1.70
CA HIS A 10 -4.36 -4.79 1.82
C HIS A 10 -4.56 -6.00 2.72
N SER A 11 -5.75 -6.14 3.30
CA SER A 11 -6.14 -7.37 3.98
C SER A 11 -6.62 -8.39 2.95
N TRP A 12 -6.20 -9.65 3.08
CA TRP A 12 -6.67 -10.75 2.23
C TRP A 12 -8.19 -10.94 2.28
N ASN A 13 -8.82 -10.59 3.41
CA ASN A 13 -10.28 -10.64 3.57
C ASN A 13 -11.01 -9.52 2.79
N TYR A 14 -10.27 -8.55 2.25
CA TYR A 14 -10.78 -7.36 1.57
C TYR A 14 -10.02 -7.14 0.24
N SER A 15 -9.91 -8.20 -0.57
CA SER A 15 -9.19 -8.18 -1.86
C SER A 15 -9.90 -7.35 -2.93
N ASP A 16 -11.21 -7.11 -2.80
CA ASP A 16 -12.00 -6.33 -3.76
C ASP A 16 -11.51 -4.88 -3.86
N ALA A 17 -11.16 -4.27 -2.73
CA ALA A 17 -10.64 -2.91 -2.68
C ALA A 17 -9.27 -2.81 -3.36
N HIS A 18 -8.39 -3.78 -3.11
CA HIS A 18 -7.10 -3.88 -3.79
C HIS A 18 -7.25 -3.94 -5.32
N ASP A 19 -8.13 -4.81 -5.82
CA ASP A 19 -8.33 -4.98 -7.27
C ASP A 19 -8.95 -3.74 -7.91
N ARG A 20 -9.85 -3.06 -7.21
CA ARG A 20 -10.42 -1.77 -7.65
C ARG A 20 -9.35 -0.68 -7.70
N LEU A 21 -8.45 -0.61 -6.72
CA LEU A 21 -7.36 0.36 -6.71
C LEU A 21 -6.43 0.16 -7.91
N ILE A 22 -6.05 -1.09 -8.20
CA ILE A 22 -5.23 -1.40 -9.37
C ILE A 22 -5.93 -0.92 -10.64
N LYS A 23 -7.22 -1.25 -10.82
CA LYS A 23 -8.01 -0.80 -11.98
C LYS A 23 -8.02 0.73 -12.12
N LEU A 24 -8.21 1.45 -11.02
CA LEU A 24 -8.19 2.92 -11.01
C LEU A 24 -6.84 3.49 -11.46
N LEU A 25 -5.74 2.95 -10.92
CA LEU A 25 -4.39 3.41 -11.25
C LEU A 25 -4.00 3.07 -12.69
N THR A 26 -4.32 1.86 -13.15
CA THR A 26 -4.05 1.40 -14.52
C THR A 26 -4.83 2.19 -15.57
N ALA A 27 -6.03 2.67 -15.24
CA ALA A 27 -6.84 3.49 -16.15
C ALA A 27 -6.32 4.93 -16.33
N HIS A 28 -5.36 5.39 -15.52
CA HIS A 28 -4.88 6.77 -15.58
C HIS A 28 -3.83 6.97 -16.69
N PRO A 29 -4.11 7.81 -17.71
CA PRO A 29 -3.36 7.81 -18.98
C PRO A 29 -1.88 8.23 -18.86
N THR A 30 -1.53 8.97 -17.81
CA THR A 30 -0.15 9.47 -17.60
C THR A 30 0.54 8.84 -16.39
N PHE A 31 -0.01 7.75 -15.85
CA PHE A 31 0.53 7.10 -14.67
C PHE A 31 0.99 5.68 -15.00
N THR A 32 2.28 5.41 -14.75
CA THR A 32 2.87 4.09 -14.95
C THR A 32 3.41 3.59 -13.62
N PHE A 33 3.05 2.36 -13.26
CA PHE A 33 3.54 1.74 -12.03
C PHE A 33 3.78 0.24 -12.18
N LYS A 34 4.62 -0.31 -11.31
CA LYS A 34 4.76 -1.75 -11.08
C LYS A 34 4.17 -2.09 -9.73
N ASN A 35 3.34 -3.13 -9.69
CA ASN A 35 2.70 -3.60 -8.47
C ASN A 35 3.54 -4.68 -7.76
N PHE A 36 3.86 -4.45 -6.48
CA PHE A 36 4.60 -5.37 -5.62
C PHE A 36 3.74 -5.96 -4.48
N SER A 37 2.42 -5.77 -4.53
CA SER A 37 1.46 -6.36 -3.59
C SER A 37 1.57 -7.88 -3.47
N VAL A 38 1.08 -8.43 -2.36
CA VAL A 38 0.97 -9.88 -2.10
C VAL A 38 -0.51 -10.27 -1.99
N PRO A 39 -1.24 -10.40 -3.12
CA PRO A 39 -2.65 -10.76 -3.10
C PRO A 39 -2.86 -12.25 -2.80
N PRO A 40 -4.05 -12.66 -2.36
CA PRO A 40 -4.35 -14.06 -2.05
C PRO A 40 -4.06 -15.04 -3.19
N HIS A 41 -4.21 -14.61 -4.45
CA HIS A 41 -3.96 -15.42 -5.65
C HIS A 41 -2.48 -15.47 -6.06
N ASN A 42 -1.61 -14.66 -5.45
CA ASN A 42 -0.17 -14.70 -5.65
C ASN A 42 0.56 -14.50 -4.31
N PRO A 43 0.40 -15.44 -3.37
CA PRO A 43 0.96 -15.32 -2.03
C PRO A 43 2.48 -15.53 -2.05
N ILE A 44 3.14 -15.15 -0.96
CA ILE A 44 4.54 -15.52 -0.74
C ILE A 44 4.59 -17.03 -0.48
N VAL A 45 5.26 -17.76 -1.36
CA VAL A 45 5.48 -19.21 -1.25
C VAL A 45 6.83 -19.49 -0.57
N GLY A 46 6.90 -20.52 0.27
CA GLY A 46 8.15 -20.97 0.89
C GLY A 46 8.56 -20.27 2.19
N ALA A 47 7.79 -19.28 2.65
CA ALA A 47 7.94 -18.72 4.00
C ALA A 47 7.12 -19.56 5.00
N GLN A 48 7.79 -20.30 5.87
CA GLN A 48 7.17 -21.19 6.86
C GLN A 48 7.09 -20.56 8.26
N THR A 49 7.73 -19.42 8.45
CA THR A 49 7.77 -18.69 9.73
C THR A 49 7.42 -17.23 9.53
N ASP A 50 6.92 -16.57 10.59
CA ASP A 50 6.67 -15.13 10.58
C ASP A 50 7.90 -14.32 10.16
N LYS A 51 9.10 -14.73 10.60
CA LYS A 51 10.37 -14.07 10.26
C LYS A 51 10.70 -14.18 8.77
N GLN A 52 10.49 -15.36 8.19
CA GLN A 52 10.69 -15.56 6.75
C GLN A 52 9.67 -14.76 5.92
N LEU A 53 8.41 -14.70 6.38
CA LEU A 53 7.37 -13.96 5.70
C LEU A 53 7.61 -12.44 5.78
N GLU A 54 8.03 -11.95 6.95
CA GLU A 54 8.46 -10.56 7.13
C GLU A 54 9.64 -10.19 6.21
N LEU A 55 10.67 -11.04 6.13
CA LEU A 55 11.81 -10.82 5.24
C LEU A 55 11.38 -10.82 3.76
N ALA A 56 10.44 -11.68 3.37
CA ALA A 56 9.91 -11.71 2.01
C ALA A 56 9.09 -10.45 1.68
N ILE A 57 8.27 -9.96 2.63
CA ILE A 57 7.56 -8.68 2.51
C ILE A 57 8.56 -7.52 2.40
N GLU A 58 9.61 -7.51 3.24
CA GLU A 58 10.66 -6.50 3.18
C GLU A 58 11.33 -6.47 1.80
N ASN A 59 11.62 -7.63 1.21
CA ASN A 59 12.19 -7.72 -0.13
C ASN A 59 11.23 -7.18 -1.21
N LYS A 60 9.90 -7.26 -1.01
CA LYS A 60 8.90 -6.65 -1.90
C LYS A 60 8.82 -5.13 -1.74
N ILE A 61 8.91 -4.63 -0.51
CA ILE A 61 8.87 -3.19 -0.20
C ILE A 61 10.17 -2.48 -0.62
N ARG A 62 11.32 -3.15 -0.54
CA ARG A 62 12.65 -2.58 -0.84
C ARG A 62 12.74 -1.81 -2.16
N PRO A 63 12.31 -2.34 -3.32
CA PRO A 63 12.38 -1.63 -4.59
C PRO A 63 11.29 -0.56 -4.77
N CYS A 64 10.36 -0.41 -3.82
CA CYS A 64 9.20 0.46 -3.96
C CYS A 64 9.53 1.93 -3.68
N SER A 65 8.92 2.80 -4.47
CA SER A 65 8.88 4.26 -4.30
C SER A 65 7.95 4.65 -3.14
N ALA A 66 6.83 3.94 -2.97
CA ALA A 66 5.88 4.15 -1.89
C ALA A 66 5.15 2.87 -1.47
N VAL A 67 4.63 2.90 -0.24
CA VAL A 67 3.70 1.94 0.33
C VAL A 67 2.32 2.59 0.41
N LEU A 68 1.35 2.02 -0.31
CA LEU A 68 -0.04 2.45 -0.29
C LEU A 68 -0.82 1.57 0.68
N ILE A 69 -1.52 2.16 1.63
CA ILE A 69 -2.28 1.41 2.64
C ILE A 69 -3.76 1.78 2.56
N MET A 70 -4.59 0.75 2.37
CA MET A 70 -6.04 0.87 2.47
C MET A 70 -6.45 1.15 3.93
N ALA A 71 -6.77 2.40 4.26
CA ALA A 71 -6.87 2.84 5.65
C ALA A 71 -8.23 2.57 6.32
N GLY A 72 -9.03 1.61 5.82
CA GLY A 72 -10.30 1.25 6.49
C GLY A 72 -10.08 0.78 7.92
N MET A 73 -11.10 0.85 8.79
CA MET A 73 -10.97 0.48 10.21
C MET A 73 -10.42 -0.94 10.44
N TYR A 74 -10.64 -1.87 9.50
CA TYR A 74 -10.06 -3.21 9.53
C TYR A 74 -8.53 -3.23 9.57
N SER A 75 -7.87 -2.19 9.04
CA SER A 75 -6.41 -2.11 9.01
C SER A 75 -5.79 -1.94 10.40
N ALA A 76 -6.53 -1.39 11.37
CA ALA A 76 -6.05 -1.17 12.74
C ALA A 76 -5.70 -2.48 13.48
N TYR A 77 -6.32 -3.60 13.12
CA TYR A 77 -6.14 -4.89 13.79
C TYR A 77 -5.29 -5.89 12.98
N SER A 78 -4.78 -5.48 11.81
CA SER A 78 -4.02 -6.39 10.95
C SER A 78 -2.55 -6.45 11.37
N LYS A 79 -2.15 -7.62 11.88
CA LYS A 79 -0.74 -7.93 12.20
C LYS A 79 0.20 -7.60 11.04
N TRP A 80 -0.19 -7.96 9.81
CA TRP A 80 0.65 -7.78 8.63
C TRP A 80 0.73 -6.33 8.17
N ILE A 81 -0.36 -5.57 8.24
CA ILE A 81 -0.32 -4.13 7.92
C ILE A 81 0.58 -3.38 8.91
N ASN A 82 0.53 -3.74 10.20
CA ASN A 82 1.45 -3.16 11.20
C ASN A 82 2.91 -3.49 10.88
N LYS A 83 3.22 -4.74 10.51
CA LYS A 83 4.58 -5.12 10.07
C LYS A 83 5.01 -4.38 8.81
N GLU A 84 4.12 -4.20 7.83
CA GLU A 84 4.41 -3.45 6.60
C GLU A 84 4.70 -1.98 6.90
N ILE A 85 3.96 -1.36 7.83
CA ILE A 85 4.22 -0.01 8.34
C ILE A 85 5.60 0.07 9.00
N GLU A 86 5.94 -0.88 9.88
CA GLU A 86 7.23 -0.94 10.57
C GLU A 86 8.40 -1.06 9.58
N ILE A 87 8.27 -1.95 8.60
CA ILE A 87 9.26 -2.12 7.52
C ILE A 87 9.40 -0.81 6.74
N ALA A 88 8.29 -0.21 6.31
CA ALA A 88 8.30 1.02 5.55
C ALA A 88 8.98 2.17 6.32
N LYS A 89 8.64 2.34 7.61
CA LYS A 89 9.28 3.33 8.49
C LYS A 89 10.78 3.09 8.63
N ARG A 90 11.19 1.84 8.92
CA ARG A 90 12.61 1.47 9.06
C ARG A 90 13.42 1.76 7.80
N MET A 91 12.80 1.61 6.64
CA MET A 91 13.43 1.81 5.33
C MET A 91 13.28 3.25 4.80
N GLY A 92 12.65 4.16 5.55
CA GLY A 92 12.38 5.53 5.10
C GLY A 92 11.46 5.59 3.87
N LYS A 93 10.59 4.61 3.68
CA LYS A 93 9.64 4.57 2.57
C LYS A 93 8.47 5.50 2.83
N VAL A 94 8.03 6.18 1.77
CA VAL A 94 6.82 7.01 1.79
C VAL A 94 5.62 6.09 2.01
N ILE A 95 4.78 6.44 2.98
CA ILE A 95 3.53 5.76 3.30
C ILE A 95 2.38 6.70 2.94
N ILE A 96 1.44 6.23 2.11
CA ILE A 96 0.26 6.99 1.72
C ILE A 96 -0.98 6.21 2.19
N ALA A 97 -1.78 6.85 3.04
CA ALA A 97 -3.06 6.33 3.51
C ALA A 97 -4.15 6.63 2.49
N ILE A 98 -4.81 5.59 1.98
CA ILE A 98 -5.95 5.74 1.07
C ILE A 98 -7.22 5.55 1.88
N LYS A 99 -7.99 6.64 2.03
CA LYS A 99 -9.29 6.63 2.70
C LYS A 99 -10.32 5.92 1.81
N PRO A 100 -10.96 4.83 2.28
CA PRO A 100 -12.00 4.14 1.51
C PRO A 100 -13.19 5.05 1.20
N PHE A 101 -13.85 4.78 0.07
CA PHE A 101 -15.05 5.51 -0.33
C PHE A 101 -16.15 5.41 0.74
N GLY A 102 -16.76 6.54 1.09
CA GLY A 102 -17.85 6.60 2.07
C GLY A 102 -17.44 6.39 3.54
N ALA A 103 -16.15 6.21 3.83
CA ALA A 103 -15.69 6.05 5.21
C ALA A 103 -15.68 7.39 5.96
N GLU A 104 -16.34 7.47 7.12
CA GLU A 104 -16.22 8.64 8.00
C GLU A 104 -14.90 8.63 8.79
N ARG A 105 -14.43 7.43 9.15
CA ARG A 105 -13.22 7.19 9.95
C ARG A 105 -12.26 6.24 9.24
N ILE A 106 -10.97 6.45 9.47
CA ILE A 106 -9.89 5.55 9.04
C ILE A 106 -9.08 5.10 10.25
N SER A 107 -8.28 4.05 10.09
CA SER A 107 -7.36 3.57 11.12
C SER A 107 -6.40 4.67 11.56
N THR A 108 -6.39 4.97 12.86
CA THR A 108 -5.45 5.92 13.47
C THR A 108 -4.01 5.45 13.30
N VAL A 109 -3.75 4.14 13.46
CA VAL A 109 -2.43 3.54 13.25
C VAL A 109 -1.89 3.83 11.85
N VAL A 110 -2.73 3.71 10.83
CA VAL A 110 -2.35 3.99 9.44
C VAL A 110 -2.17 5.49 9.23
N ARG A 111 -3.09 6.32 9.74
CA ARG A 111 -3.01 7.78 9.62
C ARG A 111 -1.75 8.34 10.26
N ASP A 112 -1.45 7.94 11.49
CA ASP A 112 -0.30 8.43 12.26
C ASP A 112 1.04 7.98 11.67
N ALA A 113 1.03 6.89 10.90
CA ALA A 113 2.19 6.41 10.17
C ALA A 113 2.36 7.05 8.79
N ALA A 114 1.30 7.61 8.21
CA ALA A 114 1.29 8.06 6.84
C ALA A 114 1.94 9.44 6.69
N HIS A 115 2.65 9.62 5.57
CA HIS A 115 3.20 10.91 5.15
C HIS A 115 2.12 11.76 4.46
N ALA A 116 1.09 11.11 3.91
CA ALA A 116 -0.05 11.75 3.27
C ALA A 116 -1.31 10.88 3.38
N GLU A 117 -2.46 11.53 3.45
CA GLU A 117 -3.78 10.91 3.32
C GLU A 117 -4.40 11.36 1.98
N CYS A 118 -5.01 10.45 1.23
CA CYS A 118 -5.72 10.77 0.00
C CYS A 118 -7.09 10.07 -0.07
N ALA A 119 -7.99 10.65 -0.85
CA ALA A 119 -9.33 10.11 -1.05
C ALA A 119 -9.31 8.96 -2.07
N TRP A 120 -10.34 8.11 -2.04
CA TRP A 120 -10.60 7.07 -3.05
C TRP A 120 -10.95 7.67 -4.43
N ASN A 121 -9.96 8.28 -5.09
CA ASN A 121 -10.08 8.91 -6.40
C ASN A 121 -8.72 8.84 -7.11
N THR A 122 -8.71 8.42 -8.37
CA THR A 122 -7.48 8.24 -9.15
C THR A 122 -6.57 9.47 -9.15
N ASN A 123 -7.11 10.67 -9.37
CA ASN A 123 -6.32 11.90 -9.40
C ASN A 123 -5.75 12.23 -8.02
N SER A 124 -6.53 12.02 -6.95
CA SER A 124 -6.07 12.24 -5.57
C SER A 124 -4.91 11.30 -5.22
N ILE A 125 -5.04 10.02 -5.56
CA ILE A 125 -4.02 9.01 -5.30
C ILE A 125 -2.75 9.28 -6.12
N VAL A 126 -2.89 9.52 -7.42
CA VAL A 126 -1.76 9.81 -8.31
C VAL A 126 -1.05 11.11 -7.91
N SER A 127 -1.79 12.14 -7.51
CA SER A 127 -1.21 13.39 -7.01
C SER A 127 -0.40 13.16 -5.74
N ALA A 128 -0.95 12.43 -4.77
CA ALA A 128 -0.25 12.11 -3.53
C ALA A 128 1.05 11.33 -3.80
N ILE A 129 1.01 10.34 -4.70
CA ILE A 129 2.22 9.60 -5.09
C ILE A 129 3.26 10.55 -5.67
N ARG A 130 2.89 11.35 -6.67
CA ARG A 130 3.82 12.28 -7.34
C ARG A 130 4.42 13.33 -6.41
N GLN A 131 3.65 13.82 -5.43
CA GLN A 131 4.10 14.87 -4.51
C GLN A 131 5.05 14.35 -3.43
N HIS A 132 4.84 13.12 -2.95
CA HIS A 132 5.54 12.63 -1.77
C HIS A 132 6.68 11.67 -2.10
N THR A 133 6.72 11.08 -3.30
CA THR A 133 7.86 10.27 -3.71
C THR A 133 8.86 11.14 -4.49
N ALA A 134 10.07 11.30 -3.94
CA ALA A 134 11.21 11.75 -4.73
C ALA A 134 11.56 10.65 -5.75
N VAL A 135 11.84 11.05 -6.99
CA VAL A 135 12.32 10.16 -8.06
C VAL A 135 13.81 10.43 -8.26
#